data_AF-A0A7C3R8R7-F1
#
_entry.id   AF-A0A7C3R8R7-F1
#
_cell.length_a   1.000
_cell.length_b   1.000
_cell.length_c   1.000
_cell.angle_alpha   90.00
_cell.angle_beta   90.00
_cell.angle_gamma   90.00
#
_symmetry.space_group_name_H-M   'P 1'
#
loop_
_entity.id
_entity.type
_entity.pdbx_description
1 polymer ?
#
loop_
_entity_poly.entity_id
_entity_poly.type
_entity_poly.pdbx_seq_one_letter_code
_entity_poly.pdbx_strand_id
1 'polypeptide(L)'
;MAKLVFNYLFMEKEFKLEGKDTFYIGRLNSNDITIPNYALFTKLSPSSQKLLLNDLTKVSRVHARIIKKNDNKWYLEDIGTKGLGSNFGTFVNDARIEVQKPYLLQDNDRIKFGPIECTFVEEQD
;
A
#
# COMPACT_ATOMS: atom_id res chain seq x y z
N MET A 1 8.58 15.37 4.94
CA MET A 1 8.55 14.45 3.77
C MET A 1 7.54 13.32 3.98
N ALA A 2 6.80 12.90 2.95
CA ALA A 2 5.81 11.82 3.04
C ALA A 2 6.37 10.44 2.68
N LYS A 3 6.05 9.41 3.48
CA LYS A 3 6.50 8.02 3.29
C LYS A 3 5.48 7.01 3.84
N LEU A 4 5.60 5.77 3.37
CA LEU A 4 4.95 4.61 3.98
C LEU A 4 5.97 3.80 4.78
N VAL A 5 5.63 3.45 6.01
CA VAL A 5 6.47 2.64 6.90
C VAL A 5 5.86 1.25 7.05
N PHE A 6 6.61 0.21 6.67
CA PHE A 6 6.20 -1.19 6.76
C PHE A 6 6.99 -1.92 7.84
N ASN A 7 6.35 -2.87 8.52
CA ASN A 7 7.00 -3.74 9.51
C ASN A 7 6.94 -5.21 9.10
N TYR A 8 7.47 -5.52 7.91
CA TYR A 8 7.50 -6.87 7.36
C TYR A 8 8.85 -7.21 6.75
N LEU A 9 9.32 -8.45 6.94
CA LEU A 9 10.58 -8.93 6.35
C LEU A 9 10.57 -9.00 4.81
N PHE A 10 9.39 -8.98 4.20
CA PHE A 10 9.19 -8.98 2.75
C PHE A 10 8.96 -7.57 2.17
N MET A 11 9.12 -6.51 2.97
CA MET A 11 8.99 -5.12 2.55
C MET A 11 10.22 -4.31 2.95
N GLU A 12 10.49 -3.24 2.21
CA GLU A 12 11.40 -2.21 2.70
C GLU A 12 10.75 -1.49 3.87
N LYS A 13 11.56 -1.12 4.88
CA LYS A 13 11.05 -0.48 6.09
C LYS A 13 10.35 0.84 5.78
N GLU A 14 10.90 1.62 4.86
CA GLU A 14 10.36 2.92 4.45
C GLU A 14 10.29 2.99 2.92
N PHE A 15 9.16 3.44 2.41
CA PHE A 15 8.99 3.78 0.99
C PHE A 15 8.65 5.27 0.88
N LYS A 16 9.55 6.06 0.31
CA LYS A 16 9.35 7.51 0.15
C LYS A 16 8.41 7.81 -1.01
N LEU A 17 7.49 8.74 -0.80
CA LEU A 17 6.57 9.22 -1.83
C LEU A 17 7.17 10.46 -2.51
N GLU A 18 8.19 10.23 -3.34
CA GLU A 18 8.94 11.29 -4.02
C GLU A 18 9.09 11.04 -5.53
N GLY A 19 9.35 12.11 -6.29
CA GLY A 19 9.62 12.06 -7.73
C GLY A 19 8.40 11.92 -8.65
N LYS A 20 7.19 11.73 -8.11
CA LYS A 20 5.92 11.72 -8.86
C LYS A 20 4.72 11.97 -7.94
N ASP A 21 3.57 12.24 -8.56
CA ASP A 21 2.33 12.53 -7.85
C ASP A 21 1.38 11.34 -7.71
N THR A 22 1.68 10.19 -8.33
CA THR A 22 0.81 9.00 -8.23
C THR A 22 1.64 7.75 -8.07
N PHE A 23 1.25 6.91 -7.10
CA PHE A 23 1.87 5.64 -6.78
C PHE A 23 0.80 4.56 -6.74
N TYR A 24 0.90 3.56 -7.61
CA TYR A 24 0.08 2.36 -7.59
C TYR A 24 0.67 1.32 -6.65
N ILE A 25 -0.22 0.64 -5.91
CA ILE A 25 0.13 -0.34 -4.89
C ILE A 25 -0.57 -1.67 -5.20
N GLY A 26 0.14 -2.79 -5.12
CA GLY A 26 -0.44 -4.12 -5.25
C GLY A 26 0.57 -5.20 -5.60
N ARG A 27 0.10 -6.36 -6.06
CA ARG A 27 0.98 -7.50 -6.42
C ARG A 27 1.61 -7.45 -7.82
N LEU A 28 1.14 -6.62 -8.74
CA LEU A 28 1.76 -6.56 -10.08
C LEU A 28 3.12 -5.87 -10.04
N ASN A 29 4.10 -6.43 -10.74
CA ASN A 29 5.43 -5.83 -10.91
C ASN A 29 5.41 -4.47 -11.63
N SER A 30 4.30 -4.13 -12.29
CA SER A 30 4.10 -2.82 -12.92
C SER A 30 3.64 -1.74 -11.94
N ASN A 31 3.32 -2.10 -10.69
CA ASN A 31 3.01 -1.12 -9.65
C ASN A 31 4.27 -0.47 -9.13
N ASP A 32 4.12 0.75 -8.62
CA ASP A 32 5.22 1.51 -8.03
C ASP A 32 5.66 0.93 -6.68
N ILE A 33 4.69 0.43 -5.91
CA ILE A 33 4.91 -0.28 -4.65
C ILE A 33 4.36 -1.69 -4.81
N THR A 34 5.27 -2.66 -4.83
CA THR A 34 4.91 -4.07 -4.86
C THR A 34 4.75 -4.60 -3.44
N ILE A 35 3.62 -5.25 -3.17
CA ILE A 35 3.40 -5.99 -1.92
C ILE A 35 3.18 -7.47 -2.29
N PRO A 36 4.13 -8.37 -2.02
CA PRO A 36 5.40 -8.10 -1.33
C PRO A 36 6.42 -7.38 -2.24
N ASN A 37 7.48 -6.83 -1.66
CA ASN A 37 8.69 -6.51 -2.43
C ASN A 37 9.33 -7.85 -2.87
N TYR A 38 9.24 -8.17 -4.15
CA TYR A 38 9.67 -9.47 -4.67
C TYR A 38 11.17 -9.76 -4.49
N ALA A 39 12.02 -8.72 -4.50
CA ALA A 39 13.45 -8.89 -4.28
C ALA A 39 13.79 -9.27 -2.82
N LEU A 40 12.98 -8.82 -1.86
CA LEU A 40 13.11 -9.22 -0.46
C LEU A 40 12.40 -10.55 -0.19
N PHE A 41 11.21 -10.74 -0.74
CA PHE A 41 10.42 -11.96 -0.55
C PHE A 41 11.14 -13.22 -1.03
N THR A 42 11.82 -13.15 -2.19
CA THR A 42 12.57 -14.28 -2.75
C THR A 42 13.77 -14.70 -1.90
N LYS A 43 14.26 -13.83 -1.01
CA LYS A 43 15.35 -14.12 -0.06
C LYS A 43 14.85 -14.85 1.20
N LEU A 44 13.55 -14.88 1.46
CA LEU A 44 12.98 -15.62 2.58
C LEU A 44 13.07 -17.13 2.34
N SER A 45 13.10 -17.92 3.42
CA SER A 45 13.06 -19.38 3.30
C SER A 45 11.75 -19.84 2.63
N PRO A 46 11.75 -20.99 1.93
CA PRO A 46 10.54 -21.52 1.31
C PRO A 46 9.37 -21.71 2.28
N SER A 47 9.65 -22.08 3.54
CA SER A 47 8.64 -22.21 4.59
C SER A 47 8.02 -20.87 4.95
N SER A 48 8.82 -19.81 5.14
CA SER A 48 8.32 -18.46 5.39
C SER A 48 7.51 -17.93 4.20
N GLN A 49 7.98 -18.14 2.97
CA GLN A 49 7.23 -17.75 1.77
C GLN A 49 5.86 -18.43 1.72
N LYS A 50 5.79 -19.74 2.03
CA LYS A 50 4.54 -20.50 2.06
C LYS A 50 3.57 -19.99 3.12
N LEU A 51 4.05 -19.65 4.32
CA LEU A 51 3.22 -19.12 5.41
C LEU A 51 2.59 -17.77 5.04
N LEU A 52 3.32 -16.92 4.33
CA LEU A 52 2.87 -15.57 3.98
C LEU A 52 1.93 -15.53 2.76
N LEU A 53 1.92 -16.59 1.94
CA LEU A 53 1.21 -16.59 0.66
C LEU A 53 -0.29 -16.31 0.80
N ASN A 54 -0.93 -16.85 1.85
CA ASN A 54 -2.36 -16.64 2.09
C ASN A 54 -2.71 -15.17 2.33
N ASP A 55 -1.83 -14.42 3.02
CA ASP A 55 -2.09 -13.01 3.29
C ASP A 55 -1.68 -12.12 2.12
N LEU A 56 -0.56 -12.44 1.46
CA LEU A 56 -0.13 -11.70 0.27
C LEU A 56 -1.13 -11.82 -0.88
N THR A 57 -1.78 -12.98 -1.06
CA THR A 57 -2.78 -13.17 -2.12
C THR A 57 -4.05 -12.35 -1.92
N LYS A 58 -4.34 -11.90 -0.69
CA LYS A 58 -5.43 -10.97 -0.37
C LYS A 58 -5.13 -9.52 -0.79
N VAL A 59 -3.87 -9.19 -1.05
CA VAL A 59 -3.54 -7.95 -1.75
C VAL A 59 -3.90 -8.13 -3.23
N SER A 60 -4.69 -7.23 -3.80
CA SER A 60 -5.05 -7.31 -5.22
C SER A 60 -3.85 -7.03 -6.15
N ARG A 61 -3.96 -7.46 -7.41
CA ARG A 61 -2.94 -7.24 -8.46
C ARG A 61 -2.61 -5.76 -8.64
N VAL A 62 -3.65 -4.95 -8.89
CA VAL A 62 -3.66 -3.52 -8.57
C VAL A 62 -4.64 -3.37 -7.42
N HIS A 63 -4.23 -2.75 -6.32
CA HIS A 63 -5.01 -2.69 -5.08
C HIS A 63 -5.51 -1.28 -4.85
N ALA A 64 -4.59 -0.37 -4.62
CA ALA A 64 -4.86 1.01 -4.28
C ALA A 64 -3.92 1.93 -5.05
N ARG A 65 -4.18 3.22 -4.98
CA ARG A 65 -3.20 4.25 -5.36
C ARG A 65 -3.13 5.34 -4.31
N ILE A 66 -1.95 5.90 -4.17
CA ILE A 66 -1.71 7.13 -3.41
C ILE A 66 -1.44 8.25 -4.41
N ILE A 67 -2.13 9.38 -4.24
CA ILE A 67 -2.11 10.51 -5.16
C ILE A 67 -1.80 11.79 -4.38
N LYS A 68 -0.80 12.55 -4.83
CA LYS A 68 -0.60 13.94 -4.43
C LYS A 68 -1.47 14.83 -5.31
N LYS A 69 -2.36 15.62 -4.73
CA LYS A 69 -3.18 16.58 -5.49
C LYS A 69 -2.56 17.97 -5.47
N ASN A 70 -3.15 18.89 -6.23
CA ASN A 70 -2.68 20.28 -6.38
C ASN A 70 -2.64 21.08 -5.06
N ASP A 71 -3.35 20.62 -4.02
CA ASP A 71 -3.30 21.17 -2.66
C ASP A 71 -2.07 20.70 -1.86
N ASN A 72 -1.15 19.98 -2.52
CA ASN A 72 0.04 19.37 -1.96
C ASN A 72 -0.25 18.31 -0.89
N LYS A 73 -1.51 17.82 -0.80
CA LYS A 73 -1.92 16.78 0.15
C LYS A 73 -1.97 15.41 -0.51
N TRP A 74 -1.82 14.38 0.31
CA TRP A 74 -1.85 12.99 -0.12
C TRP A 74 -3.21 12.35 0.08
N TYR A 75 -3.67 11.64 -0.93
CA TYR A 75 -4.95 10.95 -0.92
C TYR A 75 -4.75 9.47 -1.23
N LEU A 76 -5.49 8.61 -0.55
CA LEU A 76 -5.55 7.17 -0.79
C LEU A 76 -6.87 6.80 -1.47
N GLU A 77 -6.81 5.95 -2.48
CA GLU A 77 -8.00 5.41 -3.15
C GLU A 77 -7.90 3.88 -3.31
N ASP A 78 -8.96 3.18 -2.92
CA ASP A 78 -9.15 1.77 -3.27
C ASP A 78 -9.70 1.65 -4.70
N ILE A 79 -8.90 1.13 -5.63
CA ILE A 79 -9.24 1.10 -7.06
C ILE A 79 -9.47 -0.32 -7.59
N GLY A 80 -8.72 -1.31 -7.08
CA GLY A 80 -8.69 -2.65 -7.66
C GLY A 80 -8.19 -2.71 -9.11
N THR A 81 -8.13 -3.91 -9.67
CA THR A 81 -7.66 -4.15 -11.06
C THR A 81 -8.61 -3.62 -12.12
N LYS A 82 -9.92 -3.56 -11.84
CA LYS A 82 -10.98 -3.21 -12.80
C LYS A 82 -11.69 -1.89 -12.45
N GLY A 83 -11.15 -1.10 -11.51
CA GLY A 83 -11.87 0.08 -11.00
C GLY A 83 -13.07 -0.27 -10.12
N LEU A 84 -13.19 -1.51 -9.64
CA LEU A 84 -14.32 -1.96 -8.79
C LEU A 84 -13.91 -2.14 -7.32
N GLY A 85 -12.74 -1.61 -6.95
CA GLY A 85 -12.14 -1.82 -5.65
C GLY A 85 -11.36 -3.13 -5.57
N SER A 86 -10.48 -3.20 -4.60
CA SER A 86 -9.71 -4.39 -4.26
C SER A 86 -10.62 -5.48 -3.67
N ASN A 87 -10.25 -6.74 -3.88
CA ASN A 87 -11.07 -7.87 -3.46
C ASN A 87 -11.27 -7.95 -1.93
N PHE A 88 -10.29 -7.49 -1.16
CA PHE A 88 -10.32 -7.55 0.31
C PHE A 88 -10.41 -6.18 0.98
N GLY A 89 -10.52 -5.11 0.19
CA GLY A 89 -10.66 -3.74 0.66
C GLY A 89 -9.35 -3.10 1.12
N THR A 90 -9.36 -1.77 1.07
CA THR A 90 -8.40 -0.89 1.74
C THR A 90 -9.03 -0.31 3.01
N PHE A 91 -8.25 -0.23 4.08
CA PHE A 91 -8.70 0.31 5.36
C PHE A 91 -7.76 1.41 5.83
N VAL A 92 -8.29 2.43 6.48
CA VAL A 92 -7.53 3.45 7.21
C VAL A 92 -8.04 3.49 8.64
N ASN A 93 -7.16 3.35 9.62
CA ASN A 93 -7.49 3.29 11.04
C ASN A 93 -8.62 2.28 11.33
N ASP A 94 -8.52 1.09 10.74
CA ASP A 94 -9.48 -0.02 10.84
C ASP A 94 -10.86 0.23 10.19
N ALA A 95 -11.10 1.42 9.63
CA ALA A 95 -12.29 1.72 8.84
C ALA A 95 -12.05 1.44 7.35
N ARG A 96 -12.95 0.68 6.71
CA ARG A 96 -12.88 0.44 5.25
C ARG A 96 -13.22 1.71 4.50
N ILE A 97 -12.35 2.13 3.58
CA ILE A 97 -12.63 3.30 2.73
C ILE A 97 -13.54 2.93 1.56
N GLU A 98 -14.27 3.90 1.04
CA GLU A 98 -15.12 3.71 -0.14
C GLU A 98 -14.25 3.53 -1.40
N VAL A 99 -14.72 2.66 -2.30
CA VAL A 99 -14.07 2.38 -3.58
C VAL A 99 -14.07 3.64 -4.46
N GLN A 100 -12.91 3.95 -5.06
CA GLN A 100 -12.69 5.11 -5.94
C GLN A 100 -12.99 6.48 -5.31
N LYS A 101 -13.19 6.54 -3.99
CA LYS A 101 -13.37 7.80 -3.27
C LYS A 101 -12.05 8.17 -2.61
N PRO A 102 -11.45 9.33 -2.96
CA PRO A 102 -10.22 9.78 -2.33
C PRO A 102 -10.42 10.02 -0.84
N TYR A 103 -9.63 9.30 -0.03
CA TYR A 103 -9.47 9.52 1.40
C TYR A 103 -8.25 10.41 1.62
N LEU A 104 -8.42 11.54 2.31
CA LEU A 104 -7.31 12.43 2.64
C LEU A 104 -6.47 11.80 3.76
N LEU A 105 -5.23 11.43 3.47
CA LEU A 105 -4.30 10.86 4.45
C LEU A 105 -3.90 11.92 5.48
N GLN A 106 -3.82 11.49 6.74
CA GLN A 106 -3.26 12.26 7.85
C GLN A 106 -2.00 11.59 8.36
N ASP A 107 -1.08 12.37 8.91
CA ASP A 107 0.12 11.84 9.56
C ASP A 107 -0.25 10.78 10.61
N ASN A 108 0.48 9.66 10.60
CA ASN A 108 0.29 8.45 11.41
C ASN A 108 -0.95 7.60 11.09
N ASP A 109 -1.64 7.82 9.97
CA ASP A 109 -2.71 6.93 9.52
C ASP A 109 -2.19 5.49 9.31
N ARG A 110 -2.87 4.52 9.93
CA ARG A 110 -2.61 3.09 9.72
C ARG A 110 -3.41 2.60 8.53
N ILE A 111 -2.72 2.18 7.47
CA ILE A 111 -3.32 1.74 6.22
C ILE A 111 -3.20 0.21 6.14
N LYS A 112 -4.30 -0.47 5.80
CA LYS A 112 -4.28 -1.90 5.47
C LYS A 112 -4.70 -2.13 4.03
N PHE A 113 -3.89 -2.88 3.29
CA PHE A 113 -4.21 -3.43 1.97
C PHE A 113 -4.54 -4.91 2.13
N GLY A 114 -5.82 -5.24 2.27
CA GLY A 114 -6.20 -6.55 2.82
C GLY A 114 -5.60 -6.73 4.22
N PRO A 115 -4.80 -7.79 4.49
CA PRO A 115 -4.19 -8.02 5.80
C PRO A 115 -2.84 -7.29 6.01
N ILE A 116 -2.28 -6.66 4.98
CA ILE A 116 -0.94 -6.07 5.04
C ILE A 116 -1.02 -4.62 5.47
N GLU A 117 -0.34 -4.27 6.56
CA GLU A 117 -0.39 -2.95 7.18
C GLU A 117 0.85 -2.09 6.91
N CYS A 118 0.66 -0.79 6.75
CA CYS A 118 1.71 0.22 6.87
C CYS A 118 1.21 1.46 7.59
N THR A 119 2.12 2.33 7.99
CA THR A 119 1.80 3.66 8.53
C THR A 119 2.17 4.72 7.51
N PHE A 120 1.26 5.64 7.21
CA PHE A 120 1.60 6.85 6.49
C PHE A 120 2.23 7.84 7.46
N VAL A 121 3.40 8.36 7.10
CA VAL A 121 4.12 9.37 7.88
C VAL A 121 4.38 10.56 6.99
N GLU A 122 3.98 11.74 7.44
CA GLU A 122 4.25 13.01 6.81
C GLU A 122 4.97 13.91 7.81
N GLU A 123 6.31 13.87 7.76
CA GLU A 123 7.13 14.77 8.57
C GLU A 123 6.88 16.21 8.09
N GLN A 124 6.37 17.06 8.99
CA GLN A 124 6.36 18.51 8.79
C GLN A 124 7.76 19.02 9.16
N ASP A 125 8.40 19.72 8.22
CA ASP A 125 9.64 20.45 8.49
C ASP A 125 9.39 21.64 9.43
#